data_AF-A0A538N6E5-F1
#
_entry.id   AF-A0A538N6E5-F1
#
_cell.length_a   1.000
_cell.length_b   1.000
_cell.length_c   1.000
_cell.angle_alpha   90.00
_cell.angle_beta   90.00
_cell.angle_gamma   90.00
#
_symmetry.space_group_name_H-M   'P 1'
#
loop_
_entity.id
_entity.type
_entity.pdbx_description
1 polymer ?
#
loop_
_entity_poly.entity_id
_entity_poly.type
_entity_poly.pdbx_seq_one_letter_code
_entity_poly.pdbx_strand_id
1 'polypeptide(L)'
;MHKGNELPYGPRPRERHQGSVTLRRDAVGSTTADQGLLDSRLRSEWKTKDAWRALRILSEFVEGFDTLADLPRAVSVFGSARSKPGSVECEMAERLGSALAQAGYAVITGGGPGVMEAANKGCSEAGGLSVGLGIELPFEQGINQWVDLGIDFRYFFARKTMFVKYAQAFVVLPGGFGTMDELFEALTLVQTRKVTRFPVVLMGSEYWGGLLDWMRDRMAAEGKISPVDLDLVCLTDDVGEAVRHIVEADKALAVERQSVEENAEAAGQE
;
A
#
# COMPACT_ATOMS: atom_id res chain seq x y z
N MET A 1 39.98 -63.42 25.38
CA MET A 1 38.89 -62.79 26.17
C MET A 1 38.53 -61.48 25.51
N HIS A 2 37.49 -61.45 24.67
CA HIS A 2 36.97 -60.22 24.08
C HIS A 2 35.73 -59.76 24.84
N LYS A 3 35.73 -58.46 25.19
CA LYS A 3 34.80 -57.79 26.10
C LYS A 3 33.42 -57.63 25.44
N GLY A 4 32.38 -57.73 26.27
CA GLY A 4 30.98 -57.52 25.92
C GLY A 4 30.64 -56.06 25.59
N ASN A 5 29.58 -55.93 24.79
CA ASN A 5 29.10 -54.73 24.12
C ASN A 5 28.18 -53.92 25.07
N GLU A 6 28.63 -52.77 25.56
CA GLU A 6 27.80 -51.81 26.31
C GLU A 6 27.03 -50.91 25.31
N LEU A 7 25.71 -50.77 25.51
CA LEU A 7 24.88 -49.82 24.75
C LEU A 7 25.28 -48.37 25.10
N PRO A 8 25.47 -47.47 24.12
CA PRO A 8 26.29 -46.26 24.30
C PRO A 8 25.48 -45.00 24.62
N TYR A 9 24.58 -45.00 25.60
CA TYR A 9 23.87 -43.76 25.98
C TYR A 9 23.68 -43.59 27.49
N GLY A 10 24.28 -42.52 28.04
CA GLY A 10 24.17 -42.10 29.44
C GLY A 10 22.79 -41.53 29.84
N PRO A 11 22.62 -41.04 31.09
CA PRO A 11 21.32 -40.62 31.63
C PRO A 11 20.67 -39.49 30.80
N ARG A 12 19.36 -39.59 30.53
CA ARG A 12 18.63 -38.60 29.71
C ARG A 12 18.61 -37.22 30.42
N PRO A 13 19.01 -36.13 29.74
CA PRO A 13 19.01 -34.80 30.32
C PRO A 13 17.59 -34.29 30.61
N ARG A 14 17.44 -33.41 31.61
CA ARG A 14 16.20 -32.74 31.97
C ARG A 14 15.63 -32.01 30.74
N GLU A 15 14.39 -32.33 30.36
CA GLU A 15 13.71 -31.89 29.14
C GLU A 15 12.39 -31.19 29.50
N ARG A 16 12.11 -30.04 28.86
CA ARG A 16 10.85 -29.31 29.05
C ARG A 16 10.35 -28.78 27.69
N HIS A 17 9.05 -28.95 27.44
CA HIS A 17 8.39 -28.42 26.25
C HIS A 17 7.82 -27.03 26.54
N GLN A 18 8.12 -26.06 25.67
CA GLN A 18 7.56 -24.70 25.68
C GLN A 18 6.97 -24.44 24.29
N GLY A 19 5.64 -24.58 24.16
CA GLY A 19 4.99 -24.56 22.84
C GLY A 19 5.48 -25.70 21.94
N SER A 20 5.88 -25.38 20.70
CA SER A 20 6.41 -26.34 19.71
C SER A 20 7.91 -26.64 19.85
N VAL A 21 8.58 -26.13 20.88
CA VAL A 21 10.03 -26.25 21.07
C VAL A 21 10.37 -27.12 22.28
N THR A 22 11.36 -28.01 22.12
CA THR A 22 11.93 -28.86 23.17
C THR A 22 13.27 -28.30 23.64
N LEU A 23 13.38 -27.93 24.91
CA LEU A 23 14.60 -27.39 25.52
C LEU A 23 15.23 -28.41 26.49
N ARG A 24 16.57 -28.52 26.51
CA ARG A 24 17.35 -29.45 27.35
C ARG A 24 18.53 -28.75 28.03
N ARG A 25 18.94 -29.26 29.20
CA ARG A 25 20.11 -28.80 29.99
C ARG A 25 20.00 -27.31 30.38
N ASP A 26 21.06 -26.52 30.21
CA ASP A 26 21.17 -25.13 30.68
C ASP A 26 20.24 -24.14 29.94
N ALA A 27 19.59 -24.59 28.85
CA ALA A 27 18.57 -23.82 28.14
C ALA A 27 17.18 -23.88 28.78
N VAL A 28 16.98 -24.68 29.85
CA VAL A 28 15.72 -24.73 30.60
C VAL A 28 15.66 -23.53 31.55
N GLY A 29 14.98 -22.47 31.13
CA GLY A 29 14.71 -21.30 31.98
C GLY A 29 13.91 -21.64 33.25
N SER A 30 14.06 -20.81 34.29
CA SER A 30 13.44 -21.01 35.62
C SER A 30 11.97 -20.56 35.71
N THR A 31 11.44 -19.91 34.68
CA THR A 31 10.08 -19.37 34.63
C THR A 31 9.23 -20.05 33.56
N THR A 32 7.90 -19.92 33.65
CA THR A 32 6.99 -20.32 32.57
C THR A 32 6.70 -19.13 31.65
N ALA A 33 6.29 -19.37 30.40
CA ALA A 33 5.88 -18.29 29.50
C ALA A 33 4.76 -17.43 30.11
N ASP A 34 3.77 -18.06 30.73
CA ASP A 34 2.67 -17.38 31.43
C ASP A 34 3.14 -16.60 32.65
N GLN A 35 4.10 -17.12 33.42
CA GLN A 35 4.67 -16.40 34.56
C GLN A 35 5.44 -15.15 34.10
N GLY A 36 6.11 -15.21 32.94
CA GLY A 36 6.74 -14.04 32.31
C GLY A 36 5.76 -13.00 31.78
N LEU A 37 4.57 -13.43 31.33
CA LEU A 37 3.50 -12.56 30.83
C LEU A 37 2.69 -11.91 31.97
N LEU A 38 2.47 -12.63 33.07
CA LEU A 38 1.56 -12.24 34.15
C LEU A 38 2.26 -11.60 35.37
N ASP A 39 3.56 -11.82 35.56
CA ASP A 39 4.30 -11.22 36.68
C ASP A 39 4.69 -9.76 36.39
N SER A 40 4.10 -8.85 37.16
CA SER A 40 4.22 -7.40 36.99
C SER A 40 5.64 -6.83 37.13
N ARG A 41 6.58 -7.59 37.72
CA ARG A 41 7.97 -7.18 37.96
C ARG A 41 8.89 -7.32 36.74
N LEU A 42 8.51 -8.10 35.73
CA LEU A 42 9.29 -8.34 34.49
C LEU A 42 8.87 -7.44 33.31
N ARG A 43 7.99 -6.47 33.56
CA ARG A 43 7.30 -5.67 32.54
C ARG A 43 8.22 -4.72 31.73
N SER A 44 9.46 -4.48 32.17
CA SER A 44 10.43 -3.64 31.45
C SER A 44 11.34 -4.41 30.49
N GLU A 45 11.61 -5.71 30.74
CA GLU A 45 12.61 -6.49 30.00
C GLU A 45 12.06 -7.23 28.76
N TRP A 46 10.77 -7.59 28.73
CA TRP A 46 10.15 -8.20 27.53
C TRP A 46 10.02 -7.24 26.34
N LYS A 47 10.26 -5.94 26.56
CA LYS A 47 10.32 -4.93 25.51
C LYS A 47 11.68 -4.99 24.79
N THR A 48 11.98 -6.10 24.11
CA THR A 48 12.71 -5.95 22.86
C THR A 48 11.81 -5.10 21.98
N LYS A 49 12.10 -3.80 21.89
CA LYS A 49 11.24 -2.79 21.25
C LYS A 49 10.72 -3.24 19.89
N ASP A 50 11.51 -4.06 19.19
CA ASP A 50 11.20 -4.57 17.85
C ASP A 50 10.15 -5.69 17.83
N ALA A 51 10.07 -6.56 18.85
CA ALA A 51 9.00 -7.57 18.92
C ALA A 51 7.62 -6.90 19.10
N TRP A 52 7.56 -5.88 19.94
CA TRP A 52 6.33 -5.10 20.13
C TRP A 52 6.01 -4.22 18.91
N ARG A 53 7.03 -3.70 18.21
CA ARG A 53 6.85 -3.01 16.93
C ARG A 53 6.28 -3.96 15.87
N ALA A 54 6.78 -5.19 15.77
CA ALA A 54 6.27 -6.18 14.82
C ALA A 54 4.78 -6.47 15.06
N LEU A 55 4.35 -6.62 16.32
CA LEU A 55 2.93 -6.79 16.65
C LEU A 55 2.09 -5.56 16.29
N ARG A 56 2.61 -4.35 16.50
CA ARG A 56 1.92 -3.11 16.09
C ARG A 56 1.80 -2.99 14.57
N ILE A 57 2.87 -3.32 13.86
CA ILE A 57 2.89 -3.35 12.40
C ILE A 57 1.82 -4.31 11.89
N LEU A 58 1.74 -5.51 12.49
CA LEU A 58 0.71 -6.48 12.15
C LEU A 58 -0.69 -5.94 12.43
N SER A 59 -0.90 -5.24 13.56
CA SER A 59 -2.18 -4.59 13.88
C SER A 59 -2.60 -3.59 12.79
N GLU A 60 -1.69 -2.72 12.34
CA GLU A 60 -2.01 -1.75 11.27
C GLU A 60 -2.37 -2.43 9.95
N PHE A 61 -1.74 -3.58 9.62
CA PHE A 61 -2.15 -4.36 8.46
C PHE A 61 -3.53 -4.99 8.65
N VAL A 62 -3.82 -5.56 9.82
CA VAL A 62 -5.13 -6.15 10.10
C VAL A 62 -6.23 -5.10 10.04
N GLU A 63 -6.06 -3.97 10.74
CA GLU A 63 -7.03 -2.86 10.75
C GLU A 63 -7.23 -2.28 9.36
N GLY A 64 -6.14 -2.04 8.62
CA GLY A 64 -6.23 -1.55 7.24
C GLY A 64 -6.92 -2.53 6.31
N PHE A 65 -6.65 -3.84 6.44
CA PHE A 65 -7.27 -4.84 5.58
C PHE A 65 -8.75 -5.05 5.87
N ASP A 66 -9.13 -5.06 7.14
CA ASP A 66 -10.51 -5.24 7.59
C ASP A 66 -11.38 -4.04 7.20
N THR A 67 -10.89 -2.82 7.49
CA THR A 67 -11.64 -1.58 7.21
C THR A 67 -11.85 -1.36 5.71
N LEU A 68 -10.89 -1.77 4.87
CA LEU A 68 -10.96 -1.59 3.41
C LEU A 68 -11.47 -2.84 2.68
N ALA A 69 -11.88 -3.89 3.40
CA ALA A 69 -12.25 -5.18 2.80
C ALA A 69 -13.38 -5.06 1.77
N ASP A 70 -14.39 -4.26 2.10
CA ASP A 70 -15.60 -4.06 1.28
C ASP A 70 -15.53 -2.80 0.41
N LEU A 71 -14.32 -2.26 0.21
CA LEU A 71 -14.16 -1.07 -0.62
C LEU A 71 -14.59 -1.38 -2.06
N PRO A 72 -15.45 -0.56 -2.69
CA PRO A 72 -15.72 -0.69 -4.11
C PRO A 72 -14.44 -0.42 -4.90
N ARG A 73 -14.53 -0.55 -6.23
CA ARG A 73 -13.45 -0.10 -7.12
C ARG A 73 -13.02 1.31 -6.72
N ALA A 74 -11.73 1.56 -6.63
CA ALA A 74 -11.17 2.78 -6.13
C ALA A 74 -9.95 3.23 -6.92
N VAL A 75 -9.70 4.54 -6.90
CA VAL A 75 -8.52 5.17 -7.48
C VAL A 75 -7.81 5.95 -6.39
N SER A 76 -6.50 5.74 -6.26
CA SER A 76 -5.68 6.53 -5.35
C SER A 76 -5.22 7.81 -6.04
N VAL A 77 -5.45 8.95 -5.39
CA VAL A 77 -5.12 10.28 -5.91
C VAL A 77 -4.06 10.92 -5.02
N PHE A 78 -2.97 11.35 -5.65
CA PHE A 78 -1.83 11.97 -4.98
C PHE A 78 -1.55 13.37 -5.52
N GLY A 79 -0.99 14.21 -4.68
CA GLY A 79 -0.49 15.53 -5.06
C GLY A 79 -0.04 16.34 -3.86
N SER A 80 0.26 17.61 -4.10
CA SER A 80 0.79 18.52 -3.10
C SER A 80 -0.16 18.77 -1.93
N ALA A 81 0.31 18.53 -0.71
CA ALA A 81 -0.34 18.99 0.53
C ALA A 81 -0.23 20.52 0.74
N ARG A 82 0.63 21.20 -0.04
CA ARG A 82 0.93 22.63 0.11
C ARG A 82 0.16 23.52 -0.85
N SER A 83 -0.54 22.91 -1.81
CA SER A 83 -1.35 23.65 -2.78
C SER A 83 -2.50 24.34 -2.07
N LYS A 84 -2.73 25.60 -2.44
CA LYS A 84 -3.77 26.42 -1.81
C LYS A 84 -5.12 26.13 -2.46
N PRO A 85 -6.23 26.24 -1.71
CA PRO A 85 -7.56 26.26 -2.31
C PRO A 85 -7.64 27.29 -3.45
N GLY A 86 -8.25 26.91 -4.58
CA GLY A 86 -8.35 27.73 -5.79
C GLY A 86 -7.08 27.77 -6.66
N SER A 87 -6.05 26.98 -6.35
CA SER A 87 -4.96 26.71 -7.28
C SER A 87 -5.43 25.82 -8.43
N VAL A 88 -4.75 25.90 -9.58
CA VAL A 88 -5.09 25.13 -10.79
C VAL A 88 -5.10 23.63 -10.48
N GLU A 89 -4.13 23.14 -9.72
CA GLU A 89 -4.05 21.74 -9.33
C GLU A 89 -5.17 21.32 -8.35
N CYS A 90 -5.61 22.19 -7.44
CA CYS A 90 -6.74 21.88 -6.56
C CYS A 90 -8.07 21.86 -7.32
N GLU A 91 -8.31 22.81 -8.23
CA GLU A 91 -9.51 22.81 -9.07
C GLU A 91 -9.56 21.59 -9.98
N MET A 92 -8.41 21.18 -10.52
CA MET A 92 -8.26 19.95 -11.30
C MET A 92 -8.55 18.71 -10.45
N ALA A 93 -8.02 18.64 -9.23
CA ALA A 93 -8.25 17.54 -8.29
C ALA A 93 -9.72 17.42 -7.88
N GLU A 94 -10.41 18.53 -7.62
CA GLU A 94 -11.83 18.55 -7.28
C GLU A 94 -12.68 18.02 -8.44
N ARG A 95 -12.42 18.51 -9.66
CA ARG A 95 -13.09 18.00 -10.87
C ARG A 95 -12.81 16.51 -11.09
N LEU A 96 -11.58 16.07 -10.87
CA LEU A 96 -11.19 14.67 -10.96
C LEU A 96 -11.94 13.80 -9.94
N GLY A 97 -11.98 14.20 -8.66
CA GLY A 97 -12.68 13.47 -7.62
C GLY A 97 -14.16 13.28 -7.95
N SER A 98 -14.81 14.33 -8.46
CA SER A 98 -16.20 14.28 -8.91
C SER A 98 -16.40 13.33 -10.10
N ALA A 99 -15.52 13.40 -11.10
CA ALA A 99 -15.60 12.55 -12.28
C ALA A 99 -15.35 11.05 -11.96
N LEU A 100 -14.43 10.76 -11.04
CA LEU A 100 -14.17 9.40 -10.57
C LEU A 100 -15.38 8.82 -9.82
N ALA A 101 -15.98 9.61 -8.92
CA ALA A 101 -17.21 9.21 -8.23
C ALA A 101 -18.35 8.89 -9.21
N GLN A 102 -18.57 9.76 -10.21
CA GLN A 102 -19.57 9.54 -11.25
C GLN A 102 -19.29 8.30 -12.12
N ALA A 103 -18.03 7.94 -12.29
CA ALA A 103 -17.61 6.71 -12.97
C ALA A 103 -17.72 5.45 -12.08
N GLY A 104 -18.15 5.60 -10.82
CA GLY A 104 -18.36 4.50 -9.88
C GLY A 104 -17.10 4.05 -9.16
N TYR A 105 -16.10 4.94 -9.03
CA TYR A 105 -14.90 4.70 -8.23
C TYR A 105 -14.98 5.45 -6.89
N ALA A 106 -14.58 4.79 -5.81
CA ALA A 106 -14.16 5.47 -4.59
C ALA A 106 -12.84 6.23 -4.84
N VAL A 107 -12.61 7.29 -4.08
CA VAL A 107 -11.37 8.08 -4.16
C VAL A 107 -10.58 7.91 -2.88
N ILE A 108 -9.38 7.36 -3.00
CA ILE A 108 -8.45 7.19 -1.88
C ILE A 108 -7.41 8.30 -1.95
N THR A 109 -7.20 9.02 -0.85
CA THR A 109 -6.12 10.01 -0.75
C THR A 109 -5.32 9.79 0.53
N GLY A 110 -4.29 10.60 0.72
CA GLY A 110 -3.59 10.66 1.99
C GLY A 110 -4.34 11.36 3.13
N GLY A 111 -5.56 11.86 2.90
CA GLY A 111 -6.39 12.53 3.89
C GLY A 111 -5.94 13.93 4.30
N GLY A 112 -4.79 14.40 3.82
CA GLY A 112 -4.24 15.72 4.16
C GLY A 112 -4.90 16.89 3.40
N PRO A 113 -4.36 18.11 3.57
CA PRO A 113 -4.84 19.32 2.89
C PRO A 113 -4.43 19.38 1.40
N GLY A 114 -4.79 20.49 0.74
CA GLY A 114 -4.33 20.81 -0.61
C GLY A 114 -4.99 19.93 -1.68
N VAL A 115 -4.20 19.30 -2.53
CA VAL A 115 -4.72 18.45 -3.62
C VAL A 115 -5.53 17.27 -3.07
N MET A 116 -5.08 16.66 -1.97
CA MET A 116 -5.77 15.53 -1.36
C MET A 116 -7.17 15.92 -0.89
N GLU A 117 -7.28 17.02 -0.14
CA GLU A 117 -8.55 17.58 0.30
C GLU A 117 -9.47 17.94 -0.87
N ALA A 118 -8.93 18.55 -1.93
CA ALA A 118 -9.72 18.89 -3.11
C ALA A 118 -10.29 17.66 -3.82
N ALA A 119 -9.50 16.59 -3.97
CA ALA A 119 -9.97 15.32 -4.53
C ALA A 119 -11.04 14.65 -3.65
N ASN A 120 -10.84 14.65 -2.32
CA ASN A 120 -11.83 14.14 -1.36
C ASN A 120 -13.14 14.93 -1.45
N LYS A 121 -13.05 16.27 -1.47
CA LYS A 121 -14.19 17.16 -1.62
C LYS A 121 -15.00 16.84 -2.88
N GLY A 122 -14.34 16.82 -4.04
CA GLY A 122 -15.00 16.56 -5.31
C GLY A 122 -15.70 15.20 -5.35
N CYS A 123 -15.09 14.18 -4.75
CA CYS A 123 -15.69 12.84 -4.62
C CYS A 123 -16.93 12.85 -3.71
N SER A 124 -16.79 13.41 -2.50
CA SER A 124 -17.84 13.46 -1.49
C SER A 124 -19.05 14.27 -1.96
N GLU A 125 -18.84 15.45 -2.54
CA GLU A 125 -19.92 16.30 -3.08
C GLU A 125 -20.65 15.65 -4.27
N ALA A 126 -19.98 14.75 -5.01
CA ALA A 126 -20.59 13.95 -6.08
C ALA A 126 -21.31 12.69 -5.58
N GLY A 127 -21.35 12.46 -4.26
CA GLY A 127 -21.98 11.28 -3.65
C GLY A 127 -21.16 9.99 -3.77
N GLY A 128 -19.86 10.11 -4.09
CA GLY A 128 -18.92 8.98 -4.06
C GLY A 128 -18.38 8.72 -2.66
N LEU A 129 -17.72 7.57 -2.48
CA LEU A 129 -17.05 7.22 -1.23
C LEU A 129 -15.65 7.83 -1.20
N SER A 130 -15.43 8.75 -0.25
CA SER A 130 -14.17 9.44 -0.05
C SER A 130 -13.36 8.82 1.09
N VAL A 131 -12.15 8.33 0.79
CA VAL A 131 -11.26 7.65 1.73
C VAL A 131 -10.01 8.48 2.01
N GLY A 132 -9.60 8.53 3.28
CA GLY A 132 -8.39 9.20 3.74
C GLY A 132 -7.49 8.25 4.52
N LEU A 133 -6.34 7.90 3.95
CA LEU A 133 -5.32 7.12 4.66
C LEU A 133 -4.31 8.09 5.25
N GLY A 134 -4.50 8.52 6.49
CA GLY A 134 -3.64 9.44 7.22
C GLY A 134 -2.30 8.82 7.61
N ILE A 135 -1.37 9.68 8.07
CA ILE A 135 -0.09 9.26 8.62
C ILE A 135 0.27 10.15 9.83
N GLU A 136 0.72 9.54 10.93
CA GLU A 136 1.19 10.28 12.11
C GLU A 136 2.44 11.10 11.75
N LEU A 137 2.28 12.42 11.69
CA LEU A 137 3.36 13.38 11.47
C LEU A 137 3.43 14.42 12.60
N PRO A 138 4.62 14.97 12.89
CA PRO A 138 4.78 15.92 14.00
C PRO A 138 4.18 17.31 13.71
N PHE A 139 3.84 17.64 12.46
CA PHE A 139 3.42 18.98 12.03
C PHE A 139 2.17 18.99 11.15
N GLU A 140 1.80 17.86 10.54
CA GLU A 140 0.63 17.71 9.71
C GLU A 140 -0.34 16.82 10.49
N GLN A 141 -1.39 17.42 11.07
CA GLN A 141 -2.33 16.73 11.94
C GLN A 141 -3.74 16.80 11.39
N GLY A 142 -4.38 15.63 11.32
CA GLY A 142 -5.78 15.48 11.01
C GLY A 142 -6.06 15.00 9.59
N ILE A 143 -7.20 14.34 9.45
CA ILE A 143 -7.83 14.01 8.19
C ILE A 143 -8.78 15.16 7.83
N ASN A 144 -8.82 15.56 6.56
CA ASN A 144 -9.70 16.63 6.09
C ASN A 144 -11.19 16.26 6.23
N GLN A 145 -12.05 17.29 6.26
CA GLN A 145 -13.48 17.13 6.58
C GLN A 145 -14.31 16.38 5.52
N TRP A 146 -13.75 16.13 4.34
CA TRP A 146 -14.44 15.49 3.22
C TRP A 146 -14.19 13.99 3.13
N VAL A 147 -13.48 13.43 4.12
CA VAL A 147 -13.23 12.00 4.21
C VAL A 147 -14.38 11.33 4.95
N ASP A 148 -15.00 10.35 4.31
CA ASP A 148 -16.07 9.53 4.88
C ASP A 148 -15.49 8.32 5.66
N LEU A 149 -14.40 7.74 5.15
CA LEU A 149 -13.69 6.61 5.74
C LEU A 149 -12.21 6.96 5.95
N GLY A 150 -11.79 7.08 7.21
CA GLY A 150 -10.43 7.48 7.59
C GLY A 150 -9.68 6.41 8.36
N ILE A 151 -8.40 6.22 8.05
CA ILE A 151 -7.48 5.36 8.83
C ILE A 151 -6.18 6.12 9.04
N ASP A 152 -5.77 6.34 10.29
CA ASP A 152 -4.50 6.95 10.61
C ASP A 152 -3.42 5.89 10.83
N PHE A 153 -2.44 5.84 9.94
CA PHE A 153 -1.30 4.93 10.05
C PHE A 153 -0.17 5.55 10.86
N ARG A 154 0.68 4.70 11.43
CA ARG A 154 1.95 5.14 12.01
C ARG A 154 3.13 4.79 11.12
N TYR A 155 3.02 3.70 10.38
CA TYR A 155 4.09 3.22 9.52
C TYR A 155 3.79 3.49 8.05
N PHE A 156 4.69 4.24 7.38
CA PHE A 156 4.55 4.56 5.96
C PHE A 156 4.33 3.34 5.07
N PHE A 157 5.07 2.25 5.30
CA PHE A 157 4.98 1.06 4.44
C PHE A 157 3.63 0.33 4.56
N ALA A 158 2.99 0.38 5.74
CA ALA A 158 1.66 -0.21 5.91
C ALA A 158 0.64 0.59 5.11
N ARG A 159 0.67 1.93 5.25
CA ARG A 159 -0.14 2.86 4.47
C ARG A 159 0.04 2.70 2.96
N LYS A 160 1.28 2.66 2.49
CA LYS A 160 1.63 2.45 1.07
C LYS A 160 1.03 1.19 0.49
N THR A 161 1.08 0.10 1.25
CA THR A 161 0.45 -1.17 0.86
C THR A 161 -1.06 -0.99 0.60
N MET A 162 -1.75 -0.19 1.42
CA MET A 162 -3.19 0.03 1.26
C MET A 162 -3.51 0.86 0.01
N PHE A 163 -2.69 1.86 -0.32
CA PHE A 163 -2.88 2.64 -1.55
C PHE A 163 -2.84 1.77 -2.79
N VAL A 164 -1.91 0.82 -2.86
CA VAL A 164 -1.75 -0.06 -4.03
C VAL A 164 -2.78 -1.20 -4.01
N LYS A 165 -2.97 -1.86 -2.86
CA LYS A 165 -3.81 -3.06 -2.76
C LYS A 165 -5.27 -2.79 -3.11
N TYR A 166 -5.80 -1.65 -2.69
CA TYR A 166 -7.24 -1.35 -2.80
C TYR A 166 -7.59 -0.45 -3.99
N ALA A 167 -6.59 0.07 -4.71
CA ALA A 167 -6.82 0.85 -5.92
C ALA A 167 -6.71 0.00 -7.19
N GLN A 168 -7.31 0.48 -8.28
CA GLN A 168 -7.08 -0.04 -9.63
C GLN A 168 -6.17 0.88 -10.45
N ALA A 169 -5.99 2.12 -10.02
CA ALA A 169 -5.20 3.13 -10.72
C ALA A 169 -4.64 4.15 -9.75
N PHE A 170 -3.55 4.80 -10.15
CA PHE A 170 -3.05 6.02 -9.53
C PHE A 170 -3.29 7.22 -10.46
N VAL A 171 -3.78 8.32 -9.89
CA VAL A 171 -3.75 9.64 -10.53
C VAL A 171 -2.88 10.57 -9.70
N VAL A 172 -1.88 11.16 -10.35
CA VAL A 172 -0.83 11.93 -9.68
C VAL A 172 -0.84 13.34 -10.24
N LEU A 173 -1.30 14.28 -9.42
CA LEU A 173 -1.28 15.71 -9.68
C LEU A 173 0.03 16.34 -9.18
N PRO A 174 0.35 17.60 -9.57
CA PRO A 174 1.59 18.26 -9.16
C PRO A 174 1.85 18.18 -7.65
N GLY A 175 3.06 17.78 -7.26
CA GLY A 175 3.34 17.38 -5.89
C GLY A 175 4.81 17.32 -5.51
N GLY A 176 5.08 17.17 -4.22
CA GLY A 176 6.44 17.17 -3.68
C GLY A 176 7.05 15.77 -3.56
N PHE A 177 7.95 15.58 -2.59
CA PHE A 177 8.63 14.30 -2.38
C PHE A 177 7.69 13.14 -2.06
N GLY A 178 6.65 13.35 -1.26
CA GLY A 178 5.68 12.28 -0.98
C GLY A 178 4.96 11.82 -2.24
N THR A 179 4.59 12.75 -3.12
CA THR A 179 3.96 12.45 -4.42
C THR A 179 4.91 11.69 -5.34
N MET A 180 6.19 12.08 -5.38
CA MET A 180 7.22 11.38 -6.16
C MET A 180 7.49 9.96 -5.63
N ASP A 181 7.49 9.78 -4.31
CA ASP A 181 7.68 8.49 -3.66
C ASP A 181 6.61 7.48 -4.11
N GLU A 182 5.33 7.87 -4.05
CA GLU A 182 4.21 7.03 -4.48
C GLU A 182 4.20 6.78 -6.00
N LEU A 183 4.57 7.79 -6.80
CA LEU A 183 4.69 7.66 -8.25
C LEU A 183 5.73 6.59 -8.63
N PHE A 184 6.95 6.71 -8.12
CA PHE A 184 8.02 5.78 -8.47
C PHE A 184 7.82 4.40 -7.86
N GLU A 185 7.16 4.30 -6.71
CA GLU A 185 6.74 3.01 -6.17
C GLU A 185 5.77 2.29 -7.11
N ALA A 186 4.72 2.97 -7.58
CA ALA A 186 3.78 2.39 -8.54
C ALA A 186 4.46 1.96 -9.85
N LEU A 187 5.29 2.83 -10.44
CA LEU A 187 6.02 2.50 -11.67
C LEU A 187 6.93 1.29 -11.49
N THR A 188 7.62 1.19 -10.36
CA THR A 188 8.48 0.04 -10.04
C THR A 188 7.65 -1.24 -9.90
N LEU A 189 6.50 -1.18 -9.23
CA LEU A 189 5.61 -2.34 -9.06
C LEU A 189 5.03 -2.83 -10.39
N VAL A 190 4.67 -1.91 -11.29
CA VAL A 190 4.18 -2.27 -12.64
C VAL A 190 5.30 -2.82 -13.52
N GLN A 191 6.46 -2.15 -13.55
CA GLN A 191 7.63 -2.58 -14.32
C GLN A 191 8.07 -4.01 -13.92
N THR A 192 8.06 -4.31 -12.62
CA THR A 192 8.43 -5.63 -12.09
C THR A 192 7.30 -6.66 -12.14
N ARG A 193 6.14 -6.29 -12.70
CA ARG A 193 4.92 -7.12 -12.79
C ARG A 193 4.42 -7.63 -11.43
N LYS A 194 4.76 -6.93 -10.34
CA LYS A 194 4.21 -7.19 -9.00
C LYS A 194 2.75 -6.76 -8.90
N VAL A 195 2.38 -5.77 -9.70
CA VAL A 195 0.99 -5.45 -10.02
C VAL A 195 0.85 -5.47 -11.54
N THR A 196 -0.16 -6.18 -12.04
CA THR A 196 -0.42 -6.32 -13.47
C THR A 196 -1.43 -5.27 -13.93
N ARG A 197 -1.09 -4.49 -14.97
CA ARG A 197 -1.96 -3.48 -15.61
C ARG A 197 -2.60 -2.50 -14.64
N PHE A 198 -1.76 -1.75 -13.92
CA PHE A 198 -2.17 -0.68 -13.02
C PHE A 198 -1.89 0.67 -13.69
N PRO A 199 -2.88 1.34 -14.31
CA PRO A 199 -2.65 2.62 -14.98
C PRO A 199 -2.16 3.69 -14.00
N VAL A 200 -1.12 4.40 -14.41
CA VAL A 200 -0.57 5.56 -13.70
C VAL A 200 -0.80 6.79 -14.59
N VAL A 201 -1.67 7.68 -14.13
CA VAL A 201 -2.00 8.92 -14.83
C VAL A 201 -1.29 10.08 -14.15
N LEU A 202 -0.52 10.84 -14.91
CA LEU A 202 0.04 12.12 -14.49
C LEU A 202 -0.85 13.24 -15.02
N MET A 203 -1.29 14.13 -14.14
CA MET A 203 -2.05 15.33 -14.52
C MET A 203 -1.23 16.60 -14.32
N GLY A 204 -1.34 17.55 -15.26
CA GLY A 204 -0.53 18.78 -15.27
C GLY A 204 0.72 18.64 -16.13
N SER A 205 0.54 18.61 -17.45
CA SER A 205 1.58 18.31 -18.44
C SER A 205 2.82 19.21 -18.33
N GLU A 206 2.61 20.50 -18.09
CA GLU A 206 3.68 21.49 -17.89
C GLU A 206 4.56 21.13 -16.69
N TYR A 207 3.97 20.65 -15.60
CA TYR A 207 4.68 20.30 -14.38
C TYR A 207 5.54 19.03 -14.57
N TRP A 208 5.01 18.01 -15.24
CA TRP A 208 5.66 16.72 -15.40
C TRP A 208 6.63 16.64 -16.59
N GLY A 209 6.53 17.55 -17.55
CA GLY A 209 7.31 17.52 -18.80
C GLY A 209 8.82 17.35 -18.55
N GLY A 210 9.40 18.18 -17.68
CA GLY A 210 10.83 18.10 -17.37
C GLY A 210 11.28 16.78 -16.73
N LEU A 211 10.41 16.14 -15.93
CA LEU A 211 10.71 14.83 -15.34
C LEU A 211 10.70 13.73 -16.40
N LEU A 212 9.66 13.72 -17.25
CA LEU A 212 9.52 12.73 -18.31
C LEU A 212 10.62 12.86 -19.37
N ASP A 213 11.03 14.09 -19.70
CA ASP A 213 12.17 14.34 -20.57
C ASP A 213 13.46 13.81 -19.95
N TRP A 214 13.69 14.04 -18.65
CA TRP A 214 14.86 13.46 -17.97
C TRP A 214 14.82 11.92 -17.93
N MET A 215 13.67 11.31 -17.67
CA MET A 215 13.50 9.86 -17.72
C MET A 215 13.81 9.30 -19.11
N ARG A 216 13.38 9.99 -20.17
CA ARG A 216 13.69 9.63 -21.56
C ARG A 216 15.18 9.79 -21.88
N ASP A 217 15.72 10.98 -21.65
CA ASP A 217 17.04 11.39 -22.14
C ASP A 217 18.19 10.87 -21.28
N ARG A 218 17.91 10.48 -20.03
CA ARG A 218 18.90 9.94 -19.09
C ARG A 218 18.60 8.50 -18.72
N MET A 219 17.45 8.20 -18.12
CA MET A 219 17.19 6.85 -17.64
C MET A 219 17.08 5.85 -18.79
N ALA A 220 16.26 6.14 -19.81
CA ALA A 220 16.07 5.24 -20.94
C ALA A 220 17.27 5.25 -21.90
N ALA A 221 17.77 6.44 -22.29
CA ALA A 221 18.90 6.56 -23.20
C ALA A 221 20.19 5.90 -22.67
N GLU A 222 20.41 5.91 -21.35
CA GLU A 222 21.56 5.25 -20.72
C GLU A 222 21.25 3.81 -20.25
N GLY A 223 20.09 3.24 -20.59
CA GLY A 223 19.74 1.84 -20.31
C GLY A 223 19.48 1.51 -18.84
N LYS A 224 18.99 2.47 -18.05
CA LYS A 224 18.56 2.27 -16.64
C LYS A 224 17.11 1.78 -16.56
N ILE A 225 16.31 2.08 -17.58
CA ILE A 225 14.97 1.55 -17.83
C ILE A 225 14.84 1.22 -19.33
N SER A 226 13.84 0.42 -19.68
CA SER A 226 13.49 0.20 -21.09
C SER A 226 12.72 1.41 -21.64
N PRO A 227 12.87 1.79 -22.92
CA PRO A 227 12.07 2.85 -23.52
C PRO A 227 10.55 2.64 -23.37
N VAL A 228 10.09 1.38 -23.41
CA VAL A 228 8.68 1.03 -23.24
C VAL A 228 8.17 1.22 -21.80
N ASP A 229 9.07 1.35 -20.81
CA ASP A 229 8.67 1.64 -19.43
C ASP A 229 8.10 3.07 -19.31
N LEU A 230 8.38 3.96 -20.26
CA LEU A 230 7.79 5.29 -20.34
C LEU A 230 6.30 5.23 -20.73
N ASP A 231 5.89 4.18 -21.46
CA ASP A 231 4.50 3.97 -21.86
C ASP A 231 3.60 3.51 -20.70
N LEU A 232 4.20 3.25 -19.52
CA LEU A 232 3.47 2.97 -18.28
C LEU A 232 2.70 4.20 -17.76
N VAL A 233 3.06 5.39 -18.23
CA VAL A 233 2.47 6.66 -17.80
C VAL A 233 1.57 7.23 -18.87
N CYS A 234 0.35 7.60 -18.49
CA CYS A 234 -0.53 8.47 -19.27
C CYS A 234 -0.39 9.91 -18.77
N LEU A 235 0.06 10.84 -19.63
CA LEU A 235 0.14 12.27 -19.31
C LEU A 235 -1.03 13.02 -19.95
N THR A 236 -1.83 13.72 -19.15
CA THR A 236 -2.97 14.50 -19.67
C THR A 236 -3.31 15.70 -18.79
N ASP A 237 -3.94 16.72 -19.37
CA ASP A 237 -4.56 17.83 -18.63
C ASP A 237 -6.10 17.71 -18.59
N ASP A 238 -6.66 16.71 -19.28
CA ASP A 238 -8.11 16.49 -19.37
C ASP A 238 -8.56 15.42 -18.37
N VAL A 239 -9.42 15.84 -17.43
CA VAL A 239 -10.03 14.93 -16.44
C VAL A 239 -10.81 13.80 -17.12
N GLY A 240 -11.49 14.08 -18.23
CA GLY A 240 -12.26 13.07 -18.96
C GLY A 240 -11.37 12.00 -19.57
N GLU A 241 -10.22 12.38 -20.13
CA GLU A 241 -9.22 11.46 -20.67
C GLU A 241 -8.61 10.59 -19.57
N ALA A 242 -8.24 11.19 -18.44
CA ALA A 242 -7.75 10.45 -17.28
C ALA A 242 -8.74 9.35 -16.84
N VAL A 243 -10.01 9.71 -16.66
CA VAL A 243 -11.06 8.77 -16.24
C VAL A 243 -11.33 7.71 -17.31
N ARG A 244 -11.39 8.09 -18.60
CA ARG A 244 -11.57 7.12 -19.70
C ARG A 244 -10.44 6.10 -19.73
N HIS A 245 -9.20 6.54 -19.61
CA HIS A 245 -8.03 5.66 -19.61
C HIS A 245 -8.10 4.63 -18.47
N ILE A 246 -8.50 5.06 -17.26
CA ILE A 246 -8.68 4.17 -16.10
C ILE A 246 -9.80 3.16 -16.36
N VAL A 247 -10.96 3.62 -16.84
CA VAL A 247 -12.12 2.75 -17.11
C VAL A 247 -11.80 1.70 -18.18
N GLU A 248 -11.06 2.06 -19.23
CA GLU A 248 -10.66 1.13 -20.28
C GLU A 248 -9.66 0.09 -19.78
N ALA A 249 -8.67 0.51 -18.98
CA ALA A 249 -7.71 -0.40 -18.35
C ALA A 249 -8.39 -1.40 -17.40
N ASP A 250 -9.33 -0.94 -16.57
CA ASP A 250 -10.10 -1.77 -15.65
C ASP A 250 -10.97 -2.79 -16.40
N LYS A 251 -11.63 -2.39 -17.50
CA LYS A 251 -12.39 -3.30 -18.37
C LYS A 251 -11.50 -4.36 -19.01
N ALA A 252 -10.33 -3.98 -19.53
CA ALA A 252 -9.39 -4.91 -20.14
C ALA A 252 -8.89 -5.96 -19.13
N LEU A 253 -8.65 -5.54 -17.88
CA LEU A 253 -8.31 -6.43 -16.77
C LEU A 253 -9.43 -7.40 -16.41
N ALA A 254 -10.69 -6.92 -16.37
CA ALA A 254 -11.83 -7.76 -16.06
C ALA A 254 -12.01 -8.89 -17.09
N VAL A 255 -11.86 -8.58 -18.39
CA VAL A 255 -11.91 -9.58 -19.48
C VAL A 255 -10.79 -10.61 -19.34
N GLU A 256 -9.57 -10.17 -19.03
CA GLU A 256 -8.44 -11.07 -18.83
C GLU A 256 -8.68 -12.02 -17.65
N ARG A 257 -9.17 -11.51 -16.51
CA ARG A 257 -9.50 -12.35 -15.34
C ARG A 257 -10.56 -13.40 -15.65
N GLN A 258 -11.64 -13.01 -16.32
CA GLN A 258 -12.67 -13.95 -16.76
C GLN A 258 -12.09 -15.05 -17.65
N SER A 259 -11.24 -14.69 -18.61
CA SER A 259 -10.61 -15.69 -19.49
C SER A 259 -9.69 -16.66 -18.74
N VAL A 260 -8.99 -16.20 -17.69
CA VAL A 260 -8.13 -17.05 -16.86
C VAL A 260 -8.96 -18.00 -16.01
N GLU A 261 -10.05 -17.51 -15.42
CA GLU A 261 -11.00 -18.32 -14.65
C GLU A 261 -11.65 -19.41 -15.51
N GLU A 262 -12.18 -19.05 -16.68
CA GLU A 262 -12.78 -20.01 -17.63
C GLU A 262 -11.77 -21.09 -18.08
N ASN A 263 -10.52 -20.72 -18.34
CA ASN A 263 -9.47 -21.66 -18.70
C ASN A 263 -9.06 -22.57 -17.54
N ALA A 264 -9.05 -22.06 -16.30
CA ALA A 264 -8.75 -22.85 -15.11
C ALA A 264 -9.87 -23.85 -14.80
N GLU A 265 -11.13 -23.46 -14.99
CA GLU A 265 -12.29 -24.35 -14.86
C GLU A 265 -12.27 -25.46 -15.92
N ALA A 266 -11.94 -25.13 -17.16
CA ALA A 266 -11.81 -26.11 -18.24
C ALA A 266 -10.66 -27.13 -17.98
N ALA A 267 -9.51 -26.66 -17.48
CA ALA A 267 -8.38 -27.51 -17.16
C ALA A 267 -8.56 -28.37 -15.89
N GLY A 268 -9.48 -27.99 -15.00
CA GLY A 268 -9.84 -28.79 -13.81
C GLY A 268 -10.88 -29.87 -14.06
N GLN A 269 -11.45 -29.93 -15.27
CA GLN A 269 -12.44 -30.94 -15.69
C GLN A 269 -11.84 -32.06 -16.57
N GLU A 270 -10.56 -31.98 -16.92
CA GLU A 270 -9.76 -33.05 -17.56
C GLU A 270 -8.95 -33.87 -16.54
#